data_AF-A0A839A4P9-F1
#
_entry.id   AF-A0A839A4P9-F1
#
_cell.length_a   1.000
_cell.length_b   1.000
_cell.length_c   1.000
_cell.angle_alpha   90.00
_cell.angle_beta   90.00
_cell.angle_gamma   90.00
#
_symmetry.space_group_name_H-M   'P 1'
#
loop_
_entity.id
_entity.type
_entity.pdbx_description
1 polymer ?
#
loop_
_entity_poly.entity_id
_entity_poly.type
_entity_poly.pdbx_seq_one_letter_code
_entity_poly.pdbx_strand_id
1 'polypeptide(L)'
;MINNRFQYHLNKYPFLIMSHRGFWGGNIIQNTTQSAQLAYAAGADIVEIDICRSKDGIFYLFHDGEELDLLGINKPFWEFNSDFIDSASVLNSLGNPSGYRIQRLSEFLSWLPNDRLVNIDRSWHYWEDKSFFSLIHNSGKSKSLLLKSPVNNRWLTSFERNAGDLAFMPIVKSHEDVISVLGYDNLNTVGMELVVKSVDSELLDKNFIKTLKNHGFFLMANAEKLGENFNLFANFDDDMALLDSLNSGWDVFISWDIDVIQTDWPNFLTDYRIKIEKNDKYLEEQESFNDYNGLVDPQKLRPLLGESYSNQAAFKSVVDLVNEWQMKRALAELTKLEKSETTAIDALRFKAEIYFVYEAHSTLMKVIDKLLGVEPDDLQALWLGAISRLANNEQEEAQVYIEKLLNYHPKWAEKLQKYLEIISEYSNLKHVVSDLEKLNSLDVIAIYGYGLTDKGEIPRILENRLLKGLELSQAFPEAKVIVSGGAVTTPFNEAEAMTSFLIEHGVSKERIIMEPLAKDTVGNSVMIAPILKESRFENCSVVTSVTHLPRAIMSLIGALDSVDYTLDIYGASAEEMIIDIPQNERRLTYSTLFRALDLYTKNDLESVRFNDSNF
;
A
#
# COMPACT_ATOMS: atom_id res chain seq x y z
N MET A 1 21.14 -3.08 23.80
CA MET A 1 20.44 -3.61 22.61
C MET A 1 19.63 -4.84 23.00
N ILE A 2 18.44 -4.62 23.54
CA ILE A 2 17.46 -5.68 23.86
C ILE A 2 16.25 -5.31 23.03
N ASN A 3 16.13 -5.88 21.83
CA ASN A 3 14.92 -5.72 21.00
C ASN A 3 14.85 -6.58 19.72
N ASN A 4 15.75 -7.56 19.55
CA ASN A 4 15.79 -8.33 18.29
C ASN A 4 14.48 -9.05 17.95
N ARG A 5 13.58 -9.31 18.91
CA ARG A 5 12.32 -9.99 18.64
C ARG A 5 11.20 -9.06 18.18
N PHE A 6 10.86 -8.01 18.92
CA PHE A 6 9.86 -7.04 18.48
C PHE A 6 10.22 -6.45 17.11
N GLN A 7 11.49 -6.06 16.94
CA GLN A 7 12.00 -5.57 15.66
C GLN A 7 11.97 -6.64 14.55
N TYR A 8 12.24 -7.91 14.87
CA TYR A 8 12.08 -9.00 13.89
C TYR A 8 10.63 -9.14 13.40
N HIS A 9 9.65 -9.03 14.31
CA HIS A 9 8.23 -9.10 13.94
C HIS A 9 7.82 -7.86 13.13
N LEU A 10 8.21 -6.67 13.58
CA LEU A 10 7.94 -5.40 12.87
C LEU A 10 8.48 -5.41 11.43
N ASN A 11 9.66 -6.01 11.20
CA ASN A 11 10.24 -6.11 9.86
C ASN A 11 9.59 -7.21 8.97
N LYS A 12 8.72 -8.07 9.53
CA LYS A 12 8.15 -9.22 8.82
C LYS A 12 6.80 -8.90 8.18
N TYR A 13 6.04 -8.00 8.77
CA TYR A 13 4.66 -7.71 8.41
C TYR A 13 4.50 -6.19 8.21
N PRO A 14 3.55 -5.73 7.39
CA PRO A 14 3.30 -4.29 7.21
C PRO A 14 2.88 -3.62 8.52
N PHE A 15 2.25 -4.37 9.42
CA PHE A 15 1.98 -3.98 10.81
C PHE A 15 1.76 -5.24 11.67
N LEU A 16 1.89 -5.11 12.99
CA LEU A 16 1.60 -6.15 13.97
C LEU A 16 0.18 -6.02 14.52
N ILE A 17 -0.43 -7.18 14.80
CA ILE A 17 -1.77 -7.25 15.38
C ILE A 17 -1.64 -7.52 16.88
N MET A 18 -2.20 -6.62 17.69
CA MET A 18 -2.31 -6.78 19.14
C MET A 18 -3.77 -7.08 19.52
N SER A 19 -4.02 -8.25 20.10
CA SER A 19 -5.38 -8.62 20.54
C SER A 19 -5.62 -8.13 21.96
N HIS A 20 -6.58 -7.21 22.14
CA HIS A 20 -6.97 -6.64 23.43
C HIS A 20 -7.57 -7.71 24.35
N ARG A 21 -6.92 -7.98 25.49
CA ARG A 21 -7.27 -9.04 26.47
C ARG A 21 -7.36 -10.46 25.88
N GLY A 22 -6.69 -10.70 24.75
CA GLY A 22 -6.80 -11.91 23.93
C GLY A 22 -8.02 -11.90 23.02
N PHE A 23 -8.40 -13.05 22.47
CA PHE A 23 -9.60 -13.16 21.62
C PHE A 23 -10.66 -13.94 22.38
N TRP A 24 -11.74 -13.27 22.76
CA TRP A 24 -12.71 -13.76 23.71
C TRP A 24 -14.14 -13.42 23.26
N GLY A 25 -15.12 -14.09 23.88
CA GLY A 25 -16.51 -14.06 23.47
C GLY A 25 -17.17 -15.43 23.53
N GLY A 26 -18.50 -15.46 23.58
CA GLY A 26 -19.24 -16.69 23.82
C GLY A 26 -18.88 -17.27 25.19
N ASN A 27 -18.20 -18.43 25.21
CA ASN A 27 -17.76 -19.05 26.46
C ASN A 27 -16.29 -18.77 26.83
N ILE A 28 -15.47 -18.23 25.91
CA ILE A 28 -14.06 -17.92 26.18
C ILE A 28 -13.98 -16.58 26.92
N ILE A 29 -13.22 -16.56 28.01
CA ILE A 29 -13.09 -15.40 28.90
C ILE A 29 -11.85 -14.58 28.53
N GLN A 30 -11.99 -13.25 28.49
CA GLN A 30 -10.89 -12.28 28.41
C GLN A 30 -9.80 -12.55 29.46
N ASN A 31 -8.57 -12.11 29.21
CA ASN A 31 -7.48 -12.21 30.19
C ASN A 31 -7.22 -13.67 30.67
N THR A 32 -7.20 -14.63 29.73
CA THR A 32 -6.87 -16.04 30.02
C THR A 32 -5.87 -16.61 29.02
N THR A 33 -5.20 -17.70 29.39
CA THR A 33 -4.45 -18.53 28.43
C THR A 33 -5.30 -18.93 27.22
N GLN A 34 -6.58 -19.22 27.40
CA GLN A 34 -7.47 -19.63 26.32
C GLN A 34 -7.76 -18.49 25.35
N SER A 35 -8.02 -17.27 25.84
CA SER A 35 -8.19 -16.11 24.96
C SER A 35 -6.88 -15.77 24.23
N ALA A 36 -5.72 -15.92 24.89
CA ALA A 36 -4.42 -15.75 24.25
C ALA A 36 -4.15 -16.80 23.16
N GLN A 37 -4.45 -18.08 23.43
CA GLN A 37 -4.35 -19.16 22.45
C GLN A 37 -5.21 -18.89 21.22
N LEU A 38 -6.45 -18.45 21.44
CA LEU A 38 -7.37 -18.15 20.37
C LEU A 38 -6.92 -16.93 19.56
N ALA A 39 -6.40 -15.89 20.21
CA ALA A 39 -5.83 -14.71 19.53
C ALA A 39 -4.64 -15.09 18.63
N TYR A 40 -3.69 -15.87 19.13
CA TYR A 40 -2.55 -16.32 18.32
C TYR A 40 -2.99 -17.22 17.15
N ALA A 41 -4.03 -18.03 17.34
CA ALA A 41 -4.61 -18.85 16.27
C ALA A 41 -5.34 -17.98 15.23
N ALA A 42 -5.92 -16.85 15.66
CA ALA A 42 -6.58 -15.86 14.81
C ALA A 42 -5.61 -14.92 14.09
N GLY A 43 -4.29 -15.04 14.33
CA GLY A 43 -3.26 -14.27 13.61
C GLY A 43 -2.67 -13.09 14.39
N ALA A 44 -3.03 -12.90 15.67
CA ALA A 44 -2.39 -11.90 16.51
C ALA A 44 -0.90 -12.20 16.70
N ASP A 45 -0.07 -11.16 16.67
CA ASP A 45 1.36 -11.24 16.98
C ASP A 45 1.62 -10.99 18.47
N ILE A 46 0.81 -10.11 19.05
CA ILE A 46 0.88 -9.68 20.45
C ILE A 46 -0.50 -9.93 21.08
N VAL A 47 -0.51 -10.38 22.33
CA VAL A 47 -1.72 -10.41 23.16
C VAL A 47 -1.53 -9.41 24.28
N GLU A 48 -2.47 -8.48 24.42
CA GLU A 48 -2.53 -7.60 25.58
C GLU A 48 -3.24 -8.35 26.73
N ILE A 49 -2.75 -8.16 27.96
CA ILE A 49 -3.35 -8.68 29.19
C ILE A 49 -3.32 -7.62 30.30
N ASP A 50 -4.39 -7.57 31.09
CA ASP A 50 -4.51 -6.71 32.25
C ASP A 50 -4.05 -7.42 33.53
N ILE A 51 -3.40 -6.67 34.43
CA ILE A 51 -2.97 -7.19 35.72
C ILE A 51 -3.72 -6.54 36.88
N CYS A 52 -4.27 -7.38 37.75
CA CYS A 52 -4.73 -7.00 39.08
C CYS A 52 -3.94 -7.72 40.18
N ARG A 53 -3.94 -7.15 41.39
CA ARG A 53 -3.37 -7.77 42.59
C ARG A 53 -4.44 -8.00 43.65
N SER A 54 -4.49 -9.23 44.15
CA SER A 54 -5.29 -9.62 45.32
C SER A 54 -4.83 -8.92 46.60
N LYS A 55 -5.68 -8.95 47.63
CA LYS A 55 -5.43 -8.37 48.95
C LYS A 55 -4.16 -8.91 49.62
N ASP A 56 -3.89 -10.20 49.43
CA ASP A 56 -2.74 -10.94 49.96
C ASP A 56 -1.53 -10.97 49.00
N GLY A 57 -1.55 -10.16 47.94
CA GLY A 57 -0.36 -9.83 47.16
C GLY A 57 -0.09 -10.72 45.94
N ILE A 58 -1.01 -11.60 45.56
CA ILE A 58 -0.92 -12.42 44.34
C ILE A 58 -1.44 -11.67 43.12
N PHE A 59 -0.70 -11.73 42.01
CA PHE A 59 -1.03 -11.10 40.72
C PHE A 59 -1.86 -12.02 39.83
N TYR A 60 -2.91 -11.48 39.21
CA TYR A 60 -3.86 -12.18 38.36
C TYR A 60 -4.06 -11.44 37.04
N LEU A 61 -4.39 -12.21 36.00
CA LEU A 61 -4.87 -11.67 34.73
C LEU A 61 -6.34 -11.29 34.91
N PHE A 62 -6.62 -9.99 35.04
CA PHE A 62 -7.96 -9.45 35.26
C PHE A 62 -7.96 -7.93 35.05
N HIS A 63 -9.05 -7.41 34.49
CA HIS A 63 -9.28 -5.97 34.35
C HIS A 63 -10.19 -5.47 35.49
N ASP A 64 -9.72 -4.58 36.35
CA ASP A 64 -10.58 -4.01 37.40
C ASP A 64 -11.72 -3.19 36.79
N GLY A 65 -12.92 -3.34 37.35
CA GLY A 65 -14.19 -2.87 36.78
C GLY A 65 -15.07 -4.02 36.26
N GLU A 66 -14.49 -5.16 35.93
CA GLU A 66 -15.21 -6.33 35.39
C GLU A 66 -15.73 -7.28 36.49
N GLU A 67 -15.59 -6.95 37.78
CA GLU A 67 -15.98 -7.84 38.88
C GLU A 67 -17.47 -8.16 38.85
N LEU A 68 -18.31 -7.19 38.47
CA LEU A 68 -19.74 -7.44 38.33
C LEU A 68 -20.03 -8.39 37.16
N ASP A 69 -19.41 -8.16 36.00
CA ASP A 69 -19.73 -8.89 34.78
C ASP A 69 -19.11 -10.30 34.75
N LEU A 70 -17.90 -10.45 35.26
CA LEU A 70 -17.18 -11.73 35.28
C LEU A 70 -17.39 -12.53 36.57
N LEU A 71 -17.66 -11.90 37.71
CA LEU A 71 -17.83 -12.60 38.99
C LEU A 71 -19.24 -12.50 39.57
N GLY A 72 -20.11 -11.63 39.05
CA GLY A 72 -21.41 -11.33 39.63
C GLY A 72 -21.32 -10.58 40.96
N ILE A 73 -20.18 -9.93 41.25
CA ILE A 73 -19.92 -9.30 42.55
C ILE A 73 -19.52 -7.84 42.35
N ASN A 74 -20.33 -6.93 42.89
CA ASN A 74 -20.00 -5.50 42.92
C ASN A 74 -19.07 -5.16 44.09
N LYS A 75 -17.82 -5.61 44.01
CA LYS A 75 -16.78 -5.33 45.00
C LYS A 75 -15.41 -5.25 44.31
N PRO A 76 -14.54 -4.29 44.67
CA PRO A 76 -13.24 -4.14 44.01
C PRO A 76 -12.33 -5.37 44.16
N PHE A 77 -11.60 -5.70 43.10
CA PHE A 77 -10.76 -6.88 43.00
C PHE A 77 -9.73 -6.99 44.13
N TRP A 78 -9.08 -5.87 44.48
CA TRP A 78 -8.02 -5.80 45.49
C TRP A 78 -8.50 -6.06 46.93
N GLU A 79 -9.81 -6.24 47.15
CA GLU A 79 -10.35 -6.63 48.45
C GLU A 79 -10.52 -8.15 48.63
N PHE A 80 -10.31 -8.94 47.58
CA PHE A 80 -10.38 -10.40 47.63
C PHE A 80 -9.00 -11.01 47.95
N ASN A 81 -8.99 -12.07 48.75
CA ASN A 81 -7.79 -12.90 48.93
C ASN A 81 -7.69 -13.93 47.79
N SER A 82 -6.48 -14.40 47.52
CA SER A 82 -6.18 -15.39 46.49
C SER A 82 -7.02 -16.68 46.58
N ASP A 83 -7.30 -17.19 47.79
CA ASP A 83 -8.16 -18.37 48.01
C ASP A 83 -9.57 -18.21 47.40
N PHE A 84 -10.14 -17.00 47.50
CA PHE A 84 -11.43 -16.70 46.89
C PHE A 84 -11.30 -16.61 45.37
N ILE A 85 -10.31 -15.86 44.88
CA ILE A 85 -10.12 -15.62 43.44
C ILE A 85 -9.87 -16.94 42.70
N ASP A 86 -9.06 -17.84 43.26
CA ASP A 86 -8.74 -19.13 42.65
C ASP A 86 -9.94 -20.08 42.54
N SER A 87 -10.94 -19.91 43.42
CA SER A 87 -12.15 -20.73 43.48
C SER A 87 -13.39 -20.04 42.89
N ALA A 88 -13.26 -18.78 42.45
CA ALA A 88 -14.37 -18.01 41.94
C ALA A 88 -14.89 -18.58 40.62
N SER A 89 -16.22 -18.69 40.51
CA SER A 89 -16.88 -19.06 39.26
C SER A 89 -16.91 -17.86 38.33
N VAL A 90 -16.26 -17.97 37.17
CA VAL A 90 -16.23 -16.90 36.18
C VAL A 90 -17.41 -17.02 35.22
N LEU A 91 -18.16 -15.94 35.04
CA LEU A 91 -19.30 -15.84 34.14
C LEU A 91 -18.82 -15.60 32.70
N ASN A 92 -19.50 -16.22 31.74
CA ASN A 92 -19.29 -15.99 30.32
C ASN A 92 -20.11 -14.80 29.80
N SER A 93 -20.03 -14.51 28.49
CA SER A 93 -20.71 -13.36 27.90
C SER A 93 -22.26 -13.45 27.94
N LEU A 94 -22.82 -14.58 28.36
CA LEU A 94 -24.25 -14.78 28.59
C LEU A 94 -24.64 -14.69 30.07
N GLY A 95 -23.68 -14.40 30.96
CA GLY A 95 -23.88 -14.38 32.41
C GLY A 95 -23.96 -15.77 33.06
N ASN A 96 -23.54 -16.84 32.37
CA ASN A 96 -23.55 -18.21 32.91
C ASN A 96 -22.16 -18.64 33.38
N PRO A 97 -22.03 -19.53 34.39
CA PRO A 97 -20.75 -20.12 34.76
C PRO A 97 -20.02 -20.75 33.57
N SER A 98 -18.85 -20.21 33.24
CA SER A 98 -18.09 -20.56 32.04
C SER A 98 -17.32 -21.88 32.16
N GLY A 99 -17.06 -22.31 33.40
CA GLY A 99 -16.13 -23.41 33.72
C GLY A 99 -14.66 -22.98 33.77
N TYR A 100 -14.35 -21.73 33.44
CA TYR A 100 -13.01 -21.15 33.59
C TYR A 100 -12.83 -20.48 34.96
N ARG A 101 -11.56 -20.20 35.30
CA ARG A 101 -11.13 -19.49 36.51
C ARG A 101 -10.29 -18.28 36.13
N ILE A 102 -10.20 -17.30 37.03
CA ILE A 102 -9.23 -16.21 36.93
C ILE A 102 -7.83 -16.82 37.07
N GLN A 103 -6.91 -16.47 36.17
CA GLN A 103 -5.58 -17.07 36.13
C GLN A 103 -4.55 -16.22 36.85
N ARG A 104 -3.66 -16.87 37.61
CA ARG A 104 -2.52 -16.17 38.22
C ARG A 104 -1.52 -15.82 37.12
N LEU A 105 -0.86 -14.65 37.23
CA LEU A 105 0.20 -14.25 36.30
C LEU A 105 1.34 -15.26 36.24
N SER A 106 1.68 -15.89 37.37
CA SER A 106 2.70 -16.94 37.42
C SER A 106 2.35 -18.16 36.55
N GLU A 107 1.07 -18.55 36.50
CA GLU A 107 0.62 -19.68 35.68
C GLU A 107 0.68 -19.32 34.19
N PHE A 108 0.24 -18.11 33.84
CA PHE A 108 0.30 -17.61 32.47
C PHE A 108 1.74 -17.51 31.96
N LEU A 109 2.65 -16.91 32.73
CA LEU A 109 4.07 -16.80 32.37
C LEU A 109 4.75 -18.16 32.25
N SER A 110 4.38 -19.14 33.09
CA SER A 110 4.88 -20.51 32.97
C SER A 110 4.41 -21.18 31.68
N TRP A 111 3.21 -20.87 31.21
CA TRP A 111 2.64 -21.40 29.98
C TRP A 111 3.17 -20.71 28.71
N LEU A 112 3.39 -19.39 28.76
CA LEU A 112 3.68 -18.54 27.61
C LEU A 112 4.78 -19.12 26.70
N PRO A 113 4.51 -19.42 25.42
CA PRO A 113 5.54 -19.91 24.51
C PRO A 113 6.67 -18.91 24.30
N ASN A 114 7.89 -19.41 24.13
CA ASN A 114 9.08 -18.57 24.04
C ASN A 114 9.10 -17.69 22.79
N ASP A 115 8.30 -17.96 21.76
CA ASP A 115 8.26 -17.25 20.48
C ASP A 115 7.09 -16.26 20.38
N ARG A 116 6.27 -16.13 21.42
CA ARG A 116 5.10 -15.26 21.45
C ARG A 116 5.37 -13.98 22.23
N LEU A 117 4.66 -12.92 21.85
CA LEU A 117 4.76 -11.59 22.45
C LEU A 117 3.49 -11.28 23.24
N VAL A 118 3.66 -10.58 24.36
CA VAL A 118 2.59 -10.16 25.25
C VAL A 118 2.82 -8.72 25.67
N ASN A 119 1.78 -7.90 25.58
CA ASN A 119 1.73 -6.59 26.22
C ASN A 119 1.05 -6.72 27.59
N ILE A 120 1.62 -6.12 28.63
CA ILE A 120 1.05 -6.12 29.98
C ILE A 120 0.55 -4.72 30.30
N ASP A 121 -0.77 -4.60 30.45
CA ASP A 121 -1.47 -3.39 30.85
C ASP A 121 -1.79 -3.37 32.36
N ARG A 122 -2.11 -2.18 32.86
CA ARG A 122 -2.57 -1.88 34.23
C ARG A 122 -1.61 -2.25 35.36
N SER A 123 -0.42 -2.75 35.04
CA SER A 123 0.58 -3.17 36.03
C SER A 123 1.34 -2.03 36.72
N TRP A 124 1.25 -0.78 36.23
CA TRP A 124 2.00 0.37 36.76
C TRP A 124 1.72 0.70 38.23
N HIS A 125 0.57 0.28 38.75
CA HIS A 125 0.24 0.40 40.16
C HIS A 125 1.15 -0.44 41.07
N TYR A 126 1.88 -1.40 40.51
CA TYR A 126 2.66 -2.40 41.24
C TYR A 126 4.17 -2.30 41.02
N TRP A 127 4.65 -1.36 40.21
CA TRP A 127 6.08 -1.28 39.87
C TRP A 127 7.00 -0.88 41.04
N GLU A 128 6.45 -0.31 42.12
CA GLU A 128 7.21 -0.09 43.36
C GLU A 128 7.43 -1.40 44.16
N ASP A 129 6.62 -2.42 43.89
CA ASP A 129 6.71 -3.73 44.52
C ASP A 129 7.69 -4.62 43.76
N LYS A 130 8.87 -4.83 44.35
CA LYS A 130 9.92 -5.67 43.75
C LYS A 130 9.48 -7.09 43.45
N SER A 131 8.45 -7.60 44.14
CA SER A 131 7.94 -8.96 43.88
C SER A 131 7.33 -9.10 42.49
N PHE A 132 6.77 -8.03 41.92
CA PHE A 132 6.20 -8.02 40.58
C PHE A 132 7.27 -8.25 39.50
N PHE A 133 8.32 -7.42 39.50
CA PHE A 133 9.42 -7.60 38.55
C PHE A 133 10.22 -8.88 38.80
N SER A 134 10.39 -9.28 40.07
CA SER A 134 11.02 -10.57 40.40
C SER A 134 10.25 -11.75 39.80
N LEU A 135 8.91 -11.74 39.86
CA LEU A 135 8.07 -12.74 39.23
C LEU A 135 8.31 -12.80 37.71
N ILE A 136 8.37 -11.63 37.05
CA ILE A 136 8.63 -11.54 35.60
C ILE A 136 10.03 -12.08 35.26
N HIS A 137 11.09 -11.59 35.90
CA HIS A 137 12.45 -12.02 35.58
C HIS A 137 12.67 -13.51 35.87
N ASN A 138 12.14 -14.02 36.99
CA ASN A 138 12.27 -15.44 37.35
C ASN A 138 11.52 -16.38 36.39
N SER A 139 10.53 -15.88 35.66
CA SER A 139 9.83 -16.67 34.63
C SER A 139 10.69 -16.94 33.38
N GLY A 140 11.77 -16.17 33.18
CA GLY A 140 12.59 -16.21 31.96
C GLY A 140 11.89 -15.62 30.72
N LYS A 141 10.74 -14.94 30.87
CA LYS A 141 9.94 -14.41 29.76
C LYS A 141 10.18 -12.94 29.43
N SER A 142 11.12 -12.24 30.09
CA SER A 142 11.35 -10.80 29.90
C SER A 142 11.43 -10.34 28.44
N LYS A 143 12.05 -11.13 27.55
CA LYS A 143 12.18 -10.81 26.11
C LYS A 143 10.89 -10.94 25.28
N SER A 144 9.83 -11.50 25.87
CA SER A 144 8.51 -11.67 25.27
C SER A 144 7.50 -10.66 25.79
N LEU A 145 7.88 -9.82 26.77
CA LEU A 145 6.97 -8.91 27.45
C LEU A 145 7.27 -7.46 27.09
N LEU A 146 6.20 -6.72 26.80
CA LEU A 146 6.17 -5.28 26.65
C LEU A 146 5.26 -4.70 27.72
N LEU A 147 5.74 -3.81 28.56
CA LEU A 147 4.92 -3.16 29.57
C LEU A 147 4.51 -1.77 29.10
N LYS A 148 3.28 -1.36 29.39
CA LYS A 148 2.80 -0.01 29.08
C LYS A 148 2.28 0.73 30.30
N SER A 149 2.24 2.05 30.23
CA SER A 149 1.53 2.90 31.19
C SER A 149 1.21 4.28 30.62
N PRO A 150 0.21 4.98 31.18
CA PRO A 150 0.11 6.42 30.97
C PRO A 150 1.39 7.14 31.40
N VAL A 151 1.68 8.28 30.76
CA VAL A 151 2.80 9.13 31.15
C VAL A 151 2.53 9.72 32.53
N ASN A 152 3.28 9.26 33.52
CA ASN A 152 3.20 9.72 34.90
C ASN A 152 4.57 9.57 35.58
N ASN A 153 5.09 10.66 36.14
CA ASN A 153 6.44 10.67 36.73
C ASN A 153 6.65 9.60 37.80
N ARG A 154 5.64 9.27 38.62
CA ARG A 154 5.76 8.23 39.64
C ARG A 154 6.00 6.86 38.99
N TRP A 155 5.22 6.53 37.97
CA TRP A 155 5.30 5.23 37.30
C TRP A 155 6.55 5.12 36.45
N LEU A 156 6.89 6.15 35.66
CA LEU A 156 8.12 6.19 34.86
C LEU A 156 9.38 6.04 35.74
N THR A 157 9.46 6.81 36.83
CA THR A 157 10.58 6.70 37.79
C THR A 157 10.64 5.31 38.43
N SER A 158 9.49 4.72 38.75
CA SER A 158 9.43 3.37 39.34
C SER A 158 9.86 2.30 38.34
N PHE A 159 9.45 2.41 37.08
CA PHE A 159 9.84 1.51 36.01
C PHE A 159 11.35 1.57 35.76
N GLU A 160 11.90 2.77 35.53
CA GLU A 160 13.34 2.97 35.28
C GLU A 160 14.20 2.35 36.40
N ARG A 161 13.77 2.48 37.65
CA ARG A 161 14.51 1.96 38.81
C ARG A 161 14.42 0.45 38.98
N ASN A 162 13.30 -0.17 38.61
CA ASN A 162 12.98 -1.54 39.04
C ASN A 162 12.80 -2.55 37.90
N ALA A 163 12.47 -2.12 36.68
CA ALA A 163 12.10 -3.01 35.57
C ALA A 163 13.32 -3.63 34.85
N GLY A 164 14.52 -3.11 35.11
CA GLY A 164 15.74 -3.58 34.49
C GLY A 164 15.71 -3.41 32.97
N ASP A 165 15.69 -4.52 32.25
CA ASP A 165 15.82 -4.57 30.80
C ASP A 165 14.50 -4.75 30.02
N LEU A 166 13.37 -4.75 30.73
CA LEU A 166 12.05 -4.94 30.14
C LEU A 166 11.72 -3.82 29.15
N ALA A 167 11.09 -4.20 28.03
CA ALA A 167 10.63 -3.26 27.02
C ALA A 167 9.45 -2.43 27.57
N PHE A 168 9.46 -1.13 27.26
CA PHE A 168 8.47 -0.17 27.71
C PHE A 168 7.81 0.59 26.55
N MET A 169 6.50 0.82 26.65
CA MET A 169 5.73 1.64 25.72
C MET A 169 4.83 2.62 26.50
N PRO A 170 5.12 3.92 26.54
CA PRO A 170 4.22 4.90 27.13
C PRO A 170 2.93 5.05 26.31
N ILE A 171 1.84 5.37 27.01
CA ILE A 171 0.58 5.83 26.42
C ILE A 171 0.61 7.36 26.40
N VAL A 172 0.76 7.93 25.21
CA VAL A 172 0.97 9.38 25.00
C VAL A 172 -0.29 10.02 24.40
N LYS A 173 -0.59 11.23 24.88
CA LYS A 173 -1.77 12.02 24.47
C LYS A 173 -1.38 13.41 23.93
N SER A 174 -0.10 13.77 24.03
CA SER A 174 0.45 15.06 23.61
C SER A 174 1.95 14.98 23.31
N HIS A 175 2.52 16.02 22.70
CA HIS A 175 3.97 16.21 22.56
C HIS A 175 4.66 16.32 23.93
N GLU A 176 4.01 16.91 24.93
CA GLU A 176 4.55 17.04 26.29
C GLU A 176 4.77 15.65 26.93
N ASP A 177 3.86 14.71 26.70
CA ASP A 177 4.00 13.33 27.16
C ASP A 177 5.26 12.68 26.55
N VAL A 178 5.48 12.88 25.25
CA VAL A 178 6.67 12.36 24.55
C VAL A 178 7.94 12.99 25.10
N ILE A 179 7.98 14.31 25.25
CA ILE A 179 9.14 15.02 25.83
C ILE A 179 9.42 14.52 27.25
N SER A 180 8.38 14.27 28.05
CA SER A 180 8.54 13.76 29.41
C SER A 180 9.19 12.38 29.43
N VAL A 181 8.80 11.48 28.54
CA VAL A 181 9.40 10.13 28.44
C VAL A 181 10.83 10.19 27.94
N LEU A 182 11.13 11.01 26.93
CA LEU A 182 12.49 11.17 26.40
C LEU A 182 13.46 11.82 27.39
N GLY A 183 12.96 12.42 28.47
CA GLY A 183 13.78 12.94 29.58
C GLY A 183 14.36 11.87 30.52
N TYR A 184 14.00 10.59 30.35
CA TYR A 184 14.55 9.49 31.16
C TYR A 184 15.62 8.73 30.37
N ASP A 185 16.87 8.75 30.87
CA ASP A 185 18.03 8.17 30.17
C ASP A 185 18.02 6.64 30.10
N ASN A 186 17.38 5.95 31.07
CA ASN A 186 17.49 4.49 31.20
C ASN A 186 16.17 3.76 30.98
N LEU A 187 15.11 4.44 30.55
CA LEU A 187 13.91 3.74 30.09
C LEU A 187 14.22 3.02 28.78
N ASN A 188 13.99 1.70 28.76
CA ASN A 188 14.02 0.92 27.52
C ASN A 188 12.73 1.14 26.73
N THR A 189 12.49 2.38 26.31
CA THR A 189 11.34 2.77 25.50
C THR A 189 11.52 2.22 24.09
N VAL A 190 10.56 1.42 23.62
CA VAL A 190 10.67 0.70 22.35
C VAL A 190 9.65 1.16 21.30
N GLY A 191 8.56 1.77 21.76
CA GLY A 191 7.48 2.29 20.93
C GLY A 191 6.56 3.19 21.76
N MET A 192 5.54 3.76 21.14
CA MET A 192 4.59 4.68 21.78
C MET A 192 3.16 4.33 21.39
N GLU A 193 2.28 4.18 22.37
CA GLU A 193 0.83 4.07 22.14
C GLU A 193 0.24 5.47 22.01
N LEU A 194 -0.31 5.78 20.85
CA LEU A 194 -0.91 7.07 20.55
C LEU A 194 -2.40 7.04 20.88
N VAL A 195 -2.84 7.88 21.82
CA VAL A 195 -4.26 8.11 22.08
C VAL A 195 -4.68 9.44 21.47
N VAL A 196 -5.38 9.35 20.34
CA VAL A 196 -5.73 10.49 19.50
C VAL A 196 -7.24 10.73 19.55
N LYS A 197 -7.67 11.95 19.89
CA LYS A 197 -9.09 12.32 19.97
C LYS A 197 -9.67 12.94 18.70
N SER A 198 -8.82 13.43 17.80
CA SER A 198 -9.22 14.13 16.58
C SER A 198 -8.13 13.95 15.53
N VAL A 199 -8.51 14.00 14.25
CA VAL A 199 -7.57 14.07 13.12
C VAL A 199 -6.66 15.29 13.17
N ASP A 200 -7.06 16.34 13.89
CA ASP A 200 -6.27 17.58 14.09
C ASP A 200 -5.26 17.48 15.25
N SER A 201 -5.09 16.29 15.84
CA SER A 201 -4.15 16.11 16.95
C SER A 201 -2.71 16.37 16.52
N GLU A 202 -1.94 17.04 17.38
CA GLU A 202 -0.50 17.23 17.18
C GLU A 202 0.29 15.92 17.09
N LEU A 203 -0.26 14.83 17.62
CA LEU A 203 0.32 13.49 17.49
C LEU A 203 0.20 12.91 16.07
N LEU A 204 -0.71 13.45 15.24
CA LEU A 204 -0.89 13.10 13.83
C LEU A 204 -0.21 14.11 12.88
N ASP A 205 0.88 14.74 13.32
CA ASP A 205 1.77 15.48 12.42
C ASP A 205 2.78 14.52 11.75
N LYS A 206 2.85 14.52 10.42
CA LYS A 206 3.71 13.60 9.66
C LYS A 206 5.21 13.78 9.97
N ASN A 207 5.67 15.01 10.22
CA ASN A 207 7.07 15.25 10.56
C ASN A 207 7.38 14.76 11.98
N PHE A 208 6.42 14.90 12.89
CA PHE A 208 6.52 14.38 14.24
C PHE A 208 6.58 12.85 14.25
N ILE A 209 5.67 12.18 13.53
CA ILE A 209 5.68 10.72 13.34
C ILE A 209 7.03 10.26 12.77
N LYS A 210 7.51 10.90 11.68
CA LYS A 210 8.82 10.61 11.10
C LYS A 210 9.96 10.80 12.10
N THR A 211 9.88 11.81 12.94
CA THR A 211 10.87 12.04 14.00
C THR A 211 10.88 10.87 14.99
N LEU A 212 9.72 10.43 15.48
CA LEU A 212 9.65 9.28 16.39
C LEU A 212 10.22 8.00 15.77
N LYS A 213 9.87 7.72 14.51
CA LYS A 213 10.36 6.58 13.74
C LYS A 213 11.88 6.63 13.54
N ASN A 214 12.43 7.80 13.22
CA ASN A 214 13.88 8.00 13.08
C ASN A 214 14.66 7.76 14.40
N HIS A 215 14.00 7.94 15.54
CA HIS A 215 14.55 7.56 16.86
C HIS A 215 14.39 6.05 17.16
N GLY A 216 13.80 5.28 16.25
CA GLY A 216 13.64 3.84 16.33
C GLY A 216 12.42 3.38 17.13
N PHE A 217 11.46 4.28 17.41
CA PHE A 217 10.23 3.93 18.10
C PHE A 217 9.19 3.42 17.11
N PHE A 218 8.56 2.28 17.42
CA PHE A 218 7.33 1.89 16.73
C PHE A 218 6.13 2.67 17.29
N LEU A 219 5.09 2.86 16.48
CA LEU A 219 3.86 3.52 16.85
C LEU A 219 2.73 2.49 16.96
N MET A 220 1.96 2.61 18.03
CA MET A 220 0.82 1.75 18.30
C MET A 220 -0.45 2.59 18.38
N ALA A 221 -1.54 2.12 17.77
CA ALA A 221 -2.85 2.74 17.90
C ALA A 221 -3.94 1.70 18.21
N ASN A 222 -4.98 2.17 18.87
CA ASN A 222 -6.12 1.37 19.32
C ASN A 222 -7.26 1.50 18.31
N ALA A 223 -7.64 0.39 17.69
CA ALA A 223 -8.84 0.27 16.86
C ALA A 223 -10.03 -0.28 17.65
N GLU A 224 -9.83 -0.83 18.84
CA GLU A 224 -10.93 -1.40 19.62
C GLU A 224 -11.99 -0.36 20.02
N LYS A 225 -13.25 -0.81 20.03
CA LYS A 225 -14.40 0.02 20.40
C LYS A 225 -14.91 -0.35 21.78
N LEU A 226 -14.49 0.42 22.79
CA LEU A 226 -14.87 0.19 24.19
C LEU A 226 -16.29 0.68 24.55
N GLY A 227 -17.03 1.25 23.58
CA GLY A 227 -18.38 1.78 23.74
C GLY A 227 -18.58 3.13 23.05
N GLU A 228 -19.82 3.64 23.08
CA GLU A 228 -20.26 4.84 22.33
C GLU A 228 -19.40 6.09 22.60
N ASN A 229 -18.95 6.28 23.84
CA ASN A 229 -18.24 7.49 24.27
C ASN A 229 -16.71 7.38 24.21
N PHE A 230 -16.18 6.25 23.75
CA PHE A 230 -14.75 6.04 23.64
C PHE A 230 -14.27 6.39 22.23
N ASN A 231 -13.19 7.17 22.20
CA ASN A 231 -12.48 7.60 21.00
C ASN A 231 -10.99 7.49 21.30
N LEU A 232 -10.36 6.44 20.80
CA LEU A 232 -8.95 6.15 21.07
C LEU A 232 -8.06 6.55 19.89
N PHE A 233 -8.60 6.61 18.67
CA PHE A 233 -7.88 7.05 17.48
C PHE A 233 -8.76 7.81 16.47
N ALA A 234 -9.08 9.07 16.78
CA ALA A 234 -9.83 9.99 15.91
C ALA A 234 -11.18 9.45 15.37
N ASN A 235 -11.87 8.61 16.16
CA ASN A 235 -13.08 7.86 15.82
C ASN A 235 -12.92 6.81 14.71
N PHE A 236 -11.70 6.46 14.33
CA PHE A 236 -11.43 5.27 13.54
C PHE A 236 -11.30 4.07 14.47
N ASP A 237 -12.18 3.10 14.28
CA ASP A 237 -12.29 1.92 15.13
C ASP A 237 -12.72 0.68 14.32
N ASP A 238 -12.76 -0.47 14.99
CA ASP A 238 -13.10 -1.76 14.40
C ASP A 238 -14.55 -1.79 13.88
N ASP A 239 -15.49 -1.14 14.56
CA ASP A 239 -16.89 -1.08 14.11
C ASP A 239 -16.98 -0.37 12.76
N MET A 240 -16.31 0.78 12.64
CA MET A 240 -16.20 1.49 11.37
C MET A 240 -15.52 0.63 10.30
N ALA A 241 -14.42 -0.05 10.64
CA ALA A 241 -13.66 -0.85 9.67
C ALA A 241 -14.43 -2.09 9.17
N LEU A 242 -15.27 -2.68 10.02
CA LEU A 242 -15.99 -3.93 9.73
C LEU A 242 -17.37 -3.69 9.11
N LEU A 243 -18.05 -2.60 9.47
CA LEU A 243 -19.46 -2.41 9.15
C LEU A 243 -19.73 -1.30 8.12
N ASP A 244 -18.79 -0.38 7.91
CA ASP A 244 -18.96 0.72 6.96
C ASP A 244 -18.26 0.43 5.63
N SER A 245 -19.04 0.02 4.63
CA SER A 245 -18.52 -0.27 3.28
C SER A 245 -18.09 0.97 2.49
N LEU A 246 -18.39 2.19 2.98
CA LEU A 246 -18.09 3.45 2.29
C LEU A 246 -16.77 4.10 2.76
N ASN A 247 -16.29 3.73 3.95
CA ASN A 247 -15.06 4.27 4.52
C ASN A 247 -13.88 3.32 4.34
N SER A 248 -12.66 3.88 4.36
CA SER A 248 -11.39 3.22 4.04
C SER A 248 -10.92 2.17 5.07
N GLY A 249 -11.81 1.47 5.77
CA GLY A 249 -11.44 0.38 6.68
C GLY A 249 -10.32 0.73 7.68
N TRP A 250 -9.44 -0.23 7.96
CA TRP A 250 -8.21 -0.02 8.71
C TRP A 250 -7.10 0.72 7.90
N ASP A 251 -7.35 1.18 6.66
CA ASP A 251 -6.35 1.87 5.83
C ASP A 251 -5.83 3.15 6.49
N VAL A 252 -6.67 3.80 7.30
CA VAL A 252 -6.30 5.04 8.02
C VAL A 252 -5.10 4.83 8.95
N PHE A 253 -5.04 3.69 9.65
CA PHE A 253 -3.91 3.36 10.53
C PHE A 253 -2.62 3.22 9.70
N ILE A 254 -2.72 2.62 8.52
CA ILE A 254 -1.60 2.45 7.59
C ILE A 254 -1.16 3.81 7.03
N SER A 255 -2.11 4.68 6.67
CA SER A 255 -1.82 6.02 6.13
C SER A 255 -1.07 6.94 7.11
N TRP A 256 -1.18 6.63 8.41
CA TRP A 256 -0.47 7.31 9.50
C TRP A 256 0.77 6.56 9.99
N ASP A 257 1.22 5.54 9.24
CA ASP A 257 2.43 4.77 9.55
C ASP A 257 2.39 4.13 10.95
N ILE A 258 1.22 3.61 11.35
CA ILE A 258 1.07 2.85 12.59
C ILE A 258 1.64 1.44 12.41
N ASP A 259 2.55 1.03 13.29
CA ASP A 259 3.21 -0.27 13.22
C ASP A 259 2.48 -1.38 13.96
N VAL A 260 1.69 -1.02 14.99
CA VAL A 260 0.95 -1.99 15.82
C VAL A 260 -0.48 -1.51 15.98
N ILE A 261 -1.44 -2.34 15.59
CA ILE A 261 -2.87 -2.04 15.73
C ILE A 261 -3.43 -2.95 16.81
N GLN A 262 -3.96 -2.37 17.87
CA GLN A 262 -4.73 -3.08 18.89
C GLN A 262 -6.19 -3.19 18.45
N THR A 263 -6.78 -4.37 18.63
CA THR A 263 -8.12 -4.70 18.12
C THR A 263 -8.78 -5.75 19.00
N ASP A 264 -10.12 -5.76 19.00
CA ASP A 264 -10.93 -6.88 19.55
C ASP A 264 -11.17 -7.98 18.50
N TRP A 265 -10.82 -7.74 17.23
CA TRP A 265 -11.15 -8.58 16.07
C TRP A 265 -9.90 -9.04 15.29
N PRO A 266 -8.96 -9.76 15.93
CA PRO A 266 -7.68 -10.11 15.32
C PRO A 266 -7.81 -10.97 14.05
N ASN A 267 -8.88 -11.78 13.92
CA ASN A 267 -9.13 -12.60 12.74
C ASN A 267 -9.45 -11.75 11.50
N PHE A 268 -10.32 -10.75 11.65
CA PHE A 268 -10.69 -9.88 10.54
C PHE A 268 -9.57 -8.91 10.19
N LEU A 269 -8.85 -8.40 11.20
CA LEU A 269 -7.67 -7.59 10.95
C LEU A 269 -6.55 -8.41 10.31
N THR A 270 -6.46 -9.72 10.59
CA THR A 270 -5.56 -10.64 9.88
C THR A 270 -5.99 -10.82 8.42
N ASP A 271 -7.28 -11.00 8.14
CA ASP A 271 -7.79 -11.07 6.77
C ASP A 271 -7.49 -9.78 6.00
N TYR A 272 -7.65 -8.62 6.65
CA TYR A 272 -7.25 -7.33 6.11
C TYR A 272 -5.74 -7.22 5.89
N ARG A 273 -4.92 -7.62 6.87
CA ARG A 273 -3.45 -7.65 6.71
C ARG A 273 -3.05 -8.53 5.54
N ILE A 274 -3.65 -9.71 5.42
CA ILE A 274 -3.45 -10.61 4.28
C ILE A 274 -3.95 -9.95 3.00
N LYS A 275 -5.07 -9.22 3.00
CA LYS A 275 -5.57 -8.49 1.83
C LYS A 275 -4.61 -7.38 1.40
N ILE A 276 -4.06 -6.60 2.33
CA ILE A 276 -3.09 -5.55 1.98
C ILE A 276 -1.72 -6.12 1.65
N GLU A 277 -1.27 -7.18 2.31
CA GLU A 277 -0.08 -7.94 1.93
C GLU A 277 -0.28 -8.62 0.59
N LYS A 278 -1.50 -9.06 0.28
CA LYS A 278 -1.91 -9.51 -1.05
C LYS A 278 -2.19 -8.35 -1.97
N ASN A 279 -2.31 -7.09 -1.54
CA ASN A 279 -2.44 -5.93 -2.42
C ASN A 279 -1.03 -5.43 -2.80
N ASP A 280 -0.12 -5.37 -1.83
CA ASP A 280 1.32 -5.18 -2.03
C ASP A 280 1.97 -6.39 -2.74
N LYS A 281 1.59 -7.62 -2.39
CA LYS A 281 1.87 -8.82 -3.19
C LYS A 281 0.86 -9.09 -4.31
N TYR A 282 -0.16 -8.28 -4.51
CA TYR A 282 -0.90 -8.31 -5.80
C TYR A 282 -0.04 -7.52 -6.76
N LEU A 283 0.57 -6.44 -6.29
CA LEU A 283 1.57 -5.68 -7.01
C LEU A 283 2.89 -6.49 -7.16
N GLU A 284 3.27 -7.38 -6.22
CA GLU A 284 4.42 -8.31 -6.40
C GLU A 284 4.08 -9.69 -7.03
N GLU A 285 2.84 -10.22 -6.93
CA GLU A 285 2.46 -11.60 -7.32
C GLU A 285 1.10 -11.76 -8.05
N GLN A 286 0.27 -10.73 -8.24
CA GLN A 286 -0.90 -10.89 -9.11
C GLN A 286 -0.65 -10.52 -10.55
N GLU A 287 -0.78 -11.56 -11.38
CA GLU A 287 -1.31 -11.52 -12.75
C GLU A 287 -0.61 -10.63 -13.78
N SER A 288 0.37 -9.82 -13.37
CA SER A 288 1.29 -9.07 -14.21
C SER A 288 2.37 -9.98 -14.79
N PHE A 289 2.70 -11.07 -14.08
CA PHE A 289 3.65 -12.10 -14.52
C PHE A 289 2.98 -13.42 -14.90
N ASN A 290 1.66 -13.46 -15.13
CA ASN A 290 1.05 -14.67 -15.68
C ASN A 290 1.40 -14.80 -17.16
N ASP A 291 1.84 -15.99 -17.57
CA ASP A 291 1.98 -16.32 -18.98
C ASP A 291 0.62 -16.06 -19.65
N TYR A 292 0.60 -15.23 -20.70
CA TYR A 292 -0.63 -14.93 -21.44
C TYR A 292 -1.33 -16.22 -21.86
N ASN A 293 -2.59 -16.33 -21.49
CA ASN A 293 -3.46 -17.46 -21.82
C ASN A 293 -4.60 -17.06 -22.77
N GLY A 294 -4.56 -15.83 -23.29
CA GLY A 294 -5.54 -15.36 -24.26
C GLY A 294 -5.42 -16.11 -25.59
N LEU A 295 -6.48 -16.04 -26.38
CA LEU A 295 -6.62 -16.82 -27.62
C LEU A 295 -6.13 -16.07 -28.87
N VAL A 296 -5.55 -14.88 -28.68
CA VAL A 296 -5.05 -14.03 -29.77
C VAL A 296 -3.53 -14.04 -29.76
N ASP A 297 -2.91 -13.86 -30.92
CA ASP A 297 -1.45 -13.78 -31.03
C ASP A 297 -0.93 -12.50 -30.33
N PRO A 298 -0.25 -12.62 -29.17
CA PRO A 298 0.19 -11.46 -28.39
C PRO A 298 1.24 -10.62 -29.13
N GLN A 299 1.95 -11.18 -30.12
CA GLN A 299 2.95 -10.46 -30.90
C GLN A 299 2.33 -9.38 -31.81
N LYS A 300 1.01 -9.43 -32.02
CA LYS A 300 0.27 -8.40 -32.76
C LYS A 300 -0.08 -7.20 -31.89
N LEU A 301 -0.08 -7.36 -30.57
CA LEU A 301 -0.42 -6.29 -29.64
C LEU A 301 0.77 -5.33 -29.44
N ARG A 302 0.48 -4.10 -29.02
CA ARG A 302 1.48 -3.04 -28.86
C ARG A 302 1.34 -2.28 -27.54
N PRO A 303 2.45 -1.74 -26.97
CA PRO A 303 3.84 -1.82 -27.46
C PRO A 303 4.53 -3.17 -27.26
N LEU A 304 5.63 -3.45 -27.97
CA LEU A 304 6.50 -4.60 -27.68
C LEU A 304 7.41 -4.29 -26.47
N LEU A 305 8.14 -5.29 -25.98
CA LEU A 305 9.08 -5.13 -24.86
C LEU A 305 10.39 -5.84 -25.19
N GLY A 306 11.53 -5.29 -24.74
CA GLY A 306 12.85 -5.85 -24.99
C GLY A 306 13.39 -5.62 -26.40
N GLU A 307 12.81 -4.69 -27.17
CA GLU A 307 13.27 -4.38 -28.53
C GLU A 307 14.74 -3.97 -28.57
N SER A 308 15.23 -3.36 -27.49
CA SER A 308 16.65 -3.02 -27.27
C SER A 308 17.61 -4.21 -27.43
N TYR A 309 17.12 -5.42 -27.18
CA TYR A 309 17.92 -6.65 -27.15
C TYR A 309 17.67 -7.56 -28.37
N SER A 310 16.76 -7.18 -29.27
CA SER A 310 16.32 -8.00 -30.42
C SER A 310 17.45 -8.43 -31.35
N ASN A 311 18.49 -7.61 -31.50
CA ASN A 311 19.66 -7.89 -32.34
C ASN A 311 20.77 -8.66 -31.61
N GLN A 312 20.64 -8.93 -30.31
CA GLN A 312 21.63 -9.64 -29.52
C GLN A 312 21.29 -11.13 -29.45
N ALA A 313 22.15 -11.98 -30.07
CA ALA A 313 21.91 -13.41 -30.15
C ALA A 313 21.69 -14.09 -28.78
N ALA A 314 22.35 -13.58 -27.72
CA ALA A 314 22.21 -14.10 -26.36
C ALA A 314 20.82 -13.85 -25.74
N PHE A 315 20.11 -12.81 -26.17
CA PHE A 315 18.82 -12.40 -25.61
C PHE A 315 17.63 -12.78 -26.49
N LYS A 316 17.86 -13.34 -27.69
CA LYS A 316 16.80 -13.68 -28.64
C LYS A 316 15.68 -14.51 -28.00
N SER A 317 16.03 -15.56 -27.24
CA SER A 317 15.04 -16.39 -26.55
C SER A 317 14.23 -15.62 -25.50
N VAL A 318 14.86 -14.67 -24.80
CA VAL A 318 14.18 -13.82 -23.81
C VAL A 318 13.21 -12.88 -24.51
N VAL A 319 13.63 -12.23 -25.61
CA VAL A 319 12.77 -11.33 -26.41
C VAL A 319 11.57 -12.09 -26.98
N ASP A 320 11.80 -13.30 -27.51
CA ASP A 320 10.72 -14.14 -28.03
C ASP A 320 9.72 -14.50 -26.89
N LEU A 321 10.20 -14.89 -25.70
CA LEU A 321 9.36 -15.17 -24.53
C LEU A 321 8.59 -13.94 -24.06
N VAL A 322 9.22 -12.77 -24.03
CA VAL A 322 8.59 -11.50 -23.63
C VAL A 322 7.50 -11.09 -24.62
N ASN A 323 7.75 -11.20 -25.92
CA ASN A 323 6.76 -10.90 -26.96
C ASN A 323 5.60 -11.92 -26.96
N GLU A 324 5.84 -13.13 -26.48
CA GLU A 324 4.82 -14.15 -26.19
C GLU A 324 4.19 -14.02 -24.78
N TRP A 325 4.52 -12.95 -24.04
CA TRP A 325 4.03 -12.67 -22.68
C TRP A 325 4.37 -13.77 -21.65
N GLN A 326 5.40 -14.56 -21.89
CA GLN A 326 5.91 -15.59 -20.97
C GLN A 326 6.94 -15.01 -19.99
N MET A 327 6.50 -14.03 -19.19
CA MET A 327 7.40 -13.21 -18.36
C MET A 327 8.14 -14.01 -17.30
N LYS A 328 7.50 -15.01 -16.68
CA LYS A 328 8.15 -15.90 -15.70
C LYS A 328 9.33 -16.64 -16.30
N ARG A 329 9.16 -17.15 -17.52
CA ARG A 329 10.21 -17.86 -18.25
C ARG A 329 11.31 -16.90 -18.70
N ALA A 330 10.93 -15.73 -19.23
CA ALA A 330 11.87 -14.70 -19.61
C ALA A 330 12.78 -14.27 -18.43
N LEU A 331 12.21 -13.99 -17.26
CA LEU A 331 12.97 -13.65 -16.05
C LEU A 331 13.88 -14.79 -15.56
N ALA A 332 13.44 -16.05 -15.70
CA ALA A 332 14.26 -17.21 -15.39
C ALA A 332 15.47 -17.33 -16.32
N GLU A 333 15.29 -17.11 -17.63
CA GLU A 333 16.38 -17.07 -18.61
C GLU A 333 17.33 -15.88 -18.35
N LEU A 334 16.80 -14.68 -18.06
CA LEU A 334 17.61 -13.53 -17.67
C LEU A 334 18.47 -13.81 -16.42
N THR A 335 17.95 -14.54 -15.45
CA THR A 335 18.70 -14.95 -14.25
C THR A 335 19.85 -15.90 -14.57
N LYS A 336 19.76 -16.69 -15.66
CA LYS A 336 20.88 -17.50 -16.14
C LYS A 336 21.93 -16.62 -16.82
N LEU A 337 21.50 -15.69 -17.68
CA LEU A 337 22.39 -14.76 -18.40
C LEU A 337 23.13 -13.81 -17.45
N GLU A 338 22.55 -13.50 -16.30
CA GLU A 338 23.17 -12.70 -15.23
C GLU A 338 24.48 -13.29 -14.68
N LYS A 339 24.68 -14.62 -14.82
CA LYS A 339 25.87 -15.33 -14.32
C LYS A 339 27.08 -15.21 -15.25
N SER A 340 26.90 -14.69 -16.46
CA SER A 340 27.96 -14.56 -17.46
C SER A 340 28.49 -13.14 -17.50
N GLU A 341 29.82 -12.99 -17.46
CA GLU A 341 30.49 -11.68 -17.44
C GLU A 341 30.10 -10.79 -18.64
N THR A 342 29.83 -11.38 -19.81
CA THR A 342 29.52 -10.63 -21.04
C THR A 342 28.06 -10.21 -21.16
N THR A 343 27.14 -10.79 -20.37
CA THR A 343 25.69 -10.55 -20.49
C THR A 343 25.06 -10.05 -19.19
N ALA A 344 25.82 -9.98 -18.10
CA ALA A 344 25.28 -9.69 -16.77
C ALA A 344 24.58 -8.32 -16.69
N ILE A 345 25.22 -7.26 -17.18
CA ILE A 345 24.69 -5.89 -17.15
C ILE A 345 23.41 -5.79 -17.99
N ASP A 346 23.47 -6.24 -19.25
CA ASP A 346 22.30 -6.20 -20.15
C ASP A 346 21.14 -7.07 -19.63
N ALA A 347 21.42 -8.17 -18.94
CA ALA A 347 20.39 -8.98 -18.30
C ALA A 347 19.72 -8.26 -17.12
N LEU A 348 20.49 -7.52 -16.31
CA LEU A 348 19.95 -6.70 -15.22
C LEU A 348 19.14 -5.51 -15.75
N ARG A 349 19.63 -4.83 -16.79
CA ARG A 349 18.91 -3.76 -17.50
C ARG A 349 17.57 -4.23 -18.07
N PHE A 350 17.56 -5.40 -18.72
CA PHE A 350 16.32 -5.98 -19.26
C PHE A 350 15.37 -6.42 -18.13
N LYS A 351 15.87 -6.94 -17.00
CA LYS A 351 15.04 -7.18 -15.81
C LYS A 351 14.43 -5.89 -15.27
N ALA A 352 15.19 -4.80 -15.22
CA ALA A 352 14.69 -3.50 -14.77
C ALA A 352 13.58 -2.99 -15.69
N GLU A 353 13.73 -3.12 -17.01
CA GLU A 353 12.70 -2.79 -18.00
C GLU A 353 11.40 -3.57 -17.73
N ILE A 354 11.48 -4.89 -17.53
CA ILE A 354 10.32 -5.74 -17.21
C ILE A 354 9.67 -5.31 -15.88
N TYR A 355 10.46 -5.20 -14.81
CA TYR A 355 9.90 -4.86 -13.49
C TYR A 355 9.32 -3.45 -13.43
N PHE A 356 9.85 -2.52 -14.22
CA PHE A 356 9.28 -1.18 -14.37
C PHE A 356 7.93 -1.23 -15.06
N VAL A 357 7.81 -1.93 -16.20
CA VAL A 357 6.55 -2.05 -16.95
C VAL A 357 5.44 -2.70 -16.15
N TYR A 358 5.79 -3.62 -15.25
CA TYR A 358 4.85 -4.34 -14.40
C TYR A 358 4.72 -3.77 -12.98
N GLU A 359 5.22 -2.56 -12.72
CA GLU A 359 5.11 -1.87 -11.44
C GLU A 359 5.65 -2.65 -10.22
N ALA A 360 6.62 -3.54 -10.43
CA ALA A 360 7.22 -4.36 -9.38
C ALA A 360 8.28 -3.57 -8.60
N HIS A 361 7.87 -2.48 -7.95
CA HIS A 361 8.73 -1.44 -7.36
C HIS A 361 9.86 -2.01 -6.48
N SER A 362 9.52 -2.81 -5.46
CA SER A 362 10.49 -3.36 -4.51
C SER A 362 11.58 -4.21 -5.20
N THR A 363 11.19 -4.97 -6.23
CA THR A 363 12.08 -5.87 -6.96
C THR A 363 12.90 -5.11 -7.99
N LEU A 364 12.29 -4.12 -8.66
CA LEU A 364 12.99 -3.15 -9.50
C LEU A 364 14.11 -2.47 -8.69
N MET A 365 13.84 -1.99 -7.48
CA MET A 365 14.86 -1.34 -6.66
C MET A 365 16.02 -2.28 -6.30
N LYS A 366 15.76 -3.57 -6.02
CA LYS A 366 16.83 -4.57 -5.80
C LYS A 366 17.69 -4.78 -7.06
N VAL A 367 17.08 -4.78 -8.24
CA VAL A 367 17.81 -4.89 -9.52
C VAL A 367 18.64 -3.63 -9.77
N ILE A 368 18.08 -2.45 -9.49
CA ILE A 368 18.76 -1.15 -9.59
C ILE A 368 19.96 -1.08 -8.64
N ASP A 369 19.80 -1.44 -7.37
CA ASP A 369 20.89 -1.46 -6.39
C ASP A 369 22.03 -2.38 -6.84
N LYS A 370 21.67 -3.54 -7.42
CA LYS A 370 22.65 -4.47 -7.97
C LYS A 370 23.37 -3.90 -9.19
N LEU A 371 22.65 -3.24 -10.10
CA LEU A 371 23.22 -2.61 -11.29
C LEU A 371 24.19 -1.49 -10.89
N LEU A 372 23.75 -0.57 -10.01
CA LEU A 372 24.56 0.55 -9.52
C LEU A 372 25.74 0.13 -8.65
N GLY A 373 25.68 -1.07 -8.06
CA GLY A 373 26.83 -1.67 -7.38
C GLY A 373 27.96 -2.08 -8.33
N VAL A 374 27.66 -2.28 -9.61
CA VAL A 374 28.64 -2.64 -10.65
C VAL A 374 28.96 -1.46 -11.57
N GLU A 375 27.94 -0.73 -12.03
CA GLU A 375 28.02 0.47 -12.87
C GLU A 375 27.33 1.65 -12.14
N PRO A 376 28.05 2.39 -11.28
CA PRO A 376 27.45 3.46 -10.46
C PRO A 376 26.85 4.63 -11.25
N ASP A 377 27.27 4.79 -12.51
CA ASP A 377 26.81 5.79 -13.47
C ASP A 377 25.84 5.21 -14.52
N ASP A 378 25.28 4.01 -14.30
CA ASP A 378 24.31 3.44 -15.23
C ASP A 378 23.08 4.34 -15.37
N LEU A 379 22.88 4.89 -16.57
CA LEU A 379 21.82 5.85 -16.85
C LEU A 379 20.42 5.24 -16.64
N GLN A 380 20.19 3.99 -17.06
CA GLN A 380 18.88 3.36 -16.95
C GLN A 380 18.52 3.11 -15.49
N ALA A 381 19.44 2.59 -14.68
CA ALA A 381 19.17 2.39 -13.25
C ALA A 381 18.95 3.71 -12.53
N LEU A 382 19.74 4.74 -12.80
CA LEU A 382 19.57 6.05 -12.17
C LEU A 382 18.22 6.67 -12.55
N TRP A 383 17.86 6.60 -13.83
CA TRP A 383 16.60 7.12 -14.38
C TRP A 383 15.37 6.39 -13.83
N LEU A 384 15.34 5.06 -13.96
CA LEU A 384 14.23 4.24 -13.44
C LEU A 384 14.16 4.31 -11.91
N GLY A 385 15.29 4.40 -11.21
CA GLY A 385 15.33 4.56 -9.76
C GLY A 385 14.69 5.86 -9.31
N ALA A 386 15.06 6.98 -9.94
CA ALA A 386 14.45 8.28 -9.66
C ALA A 386 12.93 8.27 -9.89
N ILE A 387 12.49 7.81 -11.06
CA ILE A 387 11.06 7.78 -11.43
C ILE A 387 10.27 6.87 -10.50
N SER A 388 10.80 5.68 -10.21
CA SER A 388 10.15 4.67 -9.38
C SER A 388 9.96 5.16 -7.94
N ARG A 389 10.96 5.86 -7.37
CA ARG A 389 10.85 6.52 -6.05
C ARG A 389 9.85 7.68 -6.06
N LEU A 390 9.90 8.55 -7.08
CA LEU A 390 8.94 9.67 -7.21
C LEU A 390 7.49 9.17 -7.33
N ALA A 391 7.25 8.14 -8.12
CA ALA A 391 5.96 7.49 -8.27
C ALA A 391 5.40 6.96 -6.93
N ASN A 392 6.28 6.63 -5.98
CA ASN A 392 5.95 6.10 -4.65
C ASN A 392 5.84 7.18 -3.57
N ASN A 393 5.93 8.47 -3.92
CA ASN A 393 6.04 9.60 -2.97
C ASN A 393 7.30 9.56 -2.09
N GLU A 394 8.37 8.91 -2.56
CA GLU A 394 9.65 8.79 -1.85
C GLU A 394 10.62 9.89 -2.36
N GLN A 395 10.26 11.16 -2.12
CA GLN A 395 10.96 12.32 -2.69
C GLN A 395 12.41 12.47 -2.21
N GLU A 396 12.67 12.17 -0.93
CA GLU A 396 14.02 12.25 -0.36
C GLU A 396 14.93 11.16 -0.95
N GLU A 397 14.41 9.95 -1.12
CA GLU A 397 15.11 8.84 -1.72
C GLU A 397 15.34 9.07 -3.22
N ALA A 398 14.34 9.60 -3.93
CA ALA A 398 14.46 9.97 -5.33
C ALA A 398 15.57 11.01 -5.55
N GLN A 399 15.73 11.95 -4.63
CA GLN A 399 16.75 13.00 -4.72
C GLN A 399 18.17 12.44 -4.81
N VAL A 400 18.45 11.31 -4.15
CA VAL A 400 19.74 10.62 -4.26
C VAL A 400 20.04 10.18 -5.70
N TYR A 401 19.01 9.69 -6.42
CA TYR A 401 19.14 9.30 -7.82
C TYR A 401 19.24 10.52 -8.74
N ILE A 402 18.47 11.56 -8.47
CA ILE A 402 18.48 12.82 -9.23
C ILE A 402 19.84 13.52 -9.12
N GLU A 403 20.46 13.55 -7.95
CA GLU A 403 21.80 14.12 -7.76
C GLU A 403 22.87 13.32 -8.52
N LYS A 404 22.76 11.99 -8.52
CA LYS A 404 23.63 11.13 -9.33
C LYS A 404 23.40 11.35 -10.83
N LEU A 405 22.14 11.47 -11.28
CA LEU A 405 21.83 11.84 -12.66
C LEU A 405 22.42 13.20 -13.01
N LEU A 406 22.30 14.21 -12.14
CA LEU A 406 22.86 15.53 -12.39
C LEU A 406 24.39 15.49 -12.52
N ASN A 407 25.06 14.64 -11.72
CA ASN A 407 26.50 14.50 -11.74
C ASN A 407 27.02 13.71 -12.97
N TYR A 408 26.38 12.59 -13.31
CA TYR A 408 26.84 11.70 -14.39
C TYR A 408 26.21 12.01 -15.74
N HIS A 409 24.94 12.45 -15.75
CA HIS A 409 24.07 12.60 -16.92
C HIS A 409 23.23 13.89 -16.86
N PRO A 410 23.85 15.09 -16.78
CA PRO A 410 23.15 16.35 -16.45
C PRO A 410 21.97 16.67 -17.37
N LYS A 411 22.07 16.38 -18.68
CA LYS A 411 20.96 16.63 -19.61
C LYS A 411 19.75 15.73 -19.35
N TRP A 412 19.96 14.54 -18.80
CA TRP A 412 18.88 13.65 -18.37
C TRP A 412 18.23 14.16 -17.10
N ALA A 413 19.00 14.69 -16.13
CA ALA A 413 18.40 15.34 -14.97
C ALA A 413 17.50 16.53 -15.37
N GLU A 414 17.93 17.38 -16.31
CA GLU A 414 17.11 18.47 -16.87
C GLU A 414 15.84 17.93 -17.55
N LYS A 415 15.97 16.87 -18.35
CA LYS A 415 14.82 16.22 -19.02
C LYS A 415 13.82 15.65 -18.01
N LEU A 416 14.29 15.02 -16.93
CA LEU A 416 13.42 14.53 -15.86
C LEU A 416 12.65 15.69 -15.22
N GLN A 417 13.32 16.79 -14.88
CA GLN A 417 12.67 17.97 -14.31
C GLN A 417 11.56 18.52 -15.21
N LYS A 418 11.80 18.63 -16.53
CA LYS A 418 10.76 19.05 -17.50
C LYS A 418 9.51 18.17 -17.41
N TYR A 419 9.65 16.84 -17.39
CA TYR A 419 8.47 15.96 -17.29
C TYR A 419 7.82 15.98 -15.91
N LEU A 420 8.56 16.23 -14.83
CA LEU A 420 7.99 16.43 -13.50
C LEU A 420 7.14 17.70 -13.42
N GLU A 421 7.55 18.78 -14.11
CA GLU A 421 6.74 19.98 -14.25
C GLU A 421 5.43 19.69 -14.99
N ILE A 422 5.50 18.94 -16.11
CA ILE A 422 4.30 18.51 -16.85
C ILE A 422 3.40 17.64 -15.95
N ILE A 423 3.95 16.63 -15.26
CA ILE A 423 3.16 15.80 -14.34
C ILE A 423 2.50 16.67 -13.26
N SER A 424 3.21 17.63 -12.69
CA SER A 424 2.68 18.55 -11.68
C SER A 424 1.55 19.43 -12.23
N GLU A 425 1.72 19.99 -13.42
CA GLU A 425 0.69 20.77 -14.12
C GLU A 425 -0.59 19.95 -14.25
N TYR A 426 -0.49 18.75 -14.84
CA TYR A 426 -1.65 17.89 -15.09
C TYR A 426 -2.23 17.21 -13.84
N SER A 427 -1.43 16.99 -12.80
CA SER A 427 -1.92 16.51 -11.50
C SER A 427 -2.68 17.58 -10.73
N ASN A 428 -2.34 18.86 -10.94
CA ASN A 428 -3.04 20.00 -10.34
C ASN A 428 -4.25 20.46 -11.16
N LEU A 429 -4.36 20.03 -12.42
CA LEU A 429 -5.53 20.28 -13.24
C LEU A 429 -6.74 19.55 -12.62
N LYS A 430 -7.54 20.31 -11.87
CA LYS A 430 -8.97 20.08 -11.57
C LYS A 430 -9.84 19.98 -12.84
N HIS A 431 -9.25 19.71 -14.00
CA HIS A 431 -9.87 19.78 -15.31
C HIS A 431 -10.05 18.37 -15.88
N VAL A 432 -10.82 17.58 -15.16
CA VAL A 432 -11.83 16.76 -15.85
C VAL A 432 -12.81 17.78 -16.40
N VAL A 433 -12.89 17.92 -17.72
CA VAL A 433 -13.72 18.95 -18.34
C VAL A 433 -15.19 18.53 -18.16
N SER A 434 -15.81 19.03 -17.10
CA SER A 434 -17.26 19.23 -17.02
C SER A 434 -17.75 20.29 -18.02
N ASP A 435 -16.84 21.09 -18.58
CA ASP A 435 -17.15 22.27 -19.37
C ASP A 435 -16.92 22.06 -20.89
N LEU A 436 -17.36 20.92 -21.43
CA LEU A 436 -17.32 20.67 -22.88
C LEU A 436 -18.16 21.70 -23.66
N GLU A 437 -19.10 22.36 -22.96
CA GLU A 437 -19.89 23.50 -23.44
C GLU A 437 -19.03 24.72 -23.83
N LYS A 438 -17.76 24.78 -23.42
CA LYS A 438 -16.83 25.88 -23.76
C LYS A 438 -16.03 25.62 -25.04
N LEU A 439 -16.05 24.40 -25.59
CA LEU A 439 -15.35 24.07 -26.81
C LEU A 439 -16.18 24.49 -28.03
N ASN A 440 -15.61 25.34 -28.88
CA ASN A 440 -16.25 25.75 -30.14
C ASN A 440 -16.20 24.66 -31.21
N SER A 441 -15.21 23.77 -31.13
CA SER A 441 -14.99 22.66 -32.07
C SER A 441 -14.23 21.55 -31.37
N LEU A 442 -14.42 20.32 -31.85
CA LEU A 442 -13.62 19.15 -31.47
C LEU A 442 -13.33 18.34 -32.73
N ASP A 443 -12.06 18.03 -32.99
CA ASP A 443 -11.63 17.27 -34.17
C ASP A 443 -11.79 15.78 -33.93
N VAL A 444 -11.49 15.31 -32.72
CA VAL A 444 -11.49 13.88 -32.41
C VAL A 444 -11.86 13.55 -30.96
N ILE A 445 -12.62 12.46 -30.81
CA ILE A 445 -12.99 11.83 -29.55
C ILE A 445 -12.30 10.46 -29.50
N ALA A 446 -11.33 10.28 -28.62
CA ALA A 446 -10.60 9.03 -28.44
C ALA A 446 -11.13 8.27 -27.23
N ILE A 447 -11.83 7.15 -27.45
CA ILE A 447 -12.41 6.30 -26.40
C ILE A 447 -11.46 5.12 -26.13
N TYR A 448 -10.96 5.03 -24.90
CA TYR A 448 -10.06 3.96 -24.48
C TYR A 448 -10.83 2.74 -23.97
N GLY A 449 -10.43 1.57 -24.44
CA GLY A 449 -11.05 0.29 -24.14
C GLY A 449 -10.92 -0.17 -22.68
N TYR A 450 -11.67 -1.22 -22.38
CA TYR A 450 -11.68 -1.94 -21.10
C TYR A 450 -12.07 -3.39 -21.38
N GLY A 451 -11.41 -4.34 -20.71
CA GLY A 451 -11.56 -5.78 -20.96
C GLY A 451 -13.02 -6.23 -21.05
N LEU A 452 -13.38 -6.88 -22.16
CA LEU A 452 -14.68 -7.51 -22.33
C LEU A 452 -14.86 -8.68 -21.35
N THR A 453 -16.11 -9.08 -21.10
CA THR A 453 -16.38 -10.28 -20.30
C THR A 453 -15.94 -11.54 -21.05
N ASP A 454 -15.82 -12.69 -20.34
CA ASP A 454 -15.50 -13.99 -20.96
C ASP A 454 -16.50 -14.43 -22.05
N LYS A 455 -17.65 -13.76 -22.15
CA LYS A 455 -18.68 -13.98 -23.17
C LYS A 455 -18.63 -12.94 -24.30
N GLY A 456 -17.69 -11.99 -24.27
CA GLY A 456 -17.56 -10.91 -25.24
C GLY A 456 -18.54 -9.76 -25.04
N GLU A 457 -19.15 -9.66 -23.86
CA GLU A 457 -20.12 -8.60 -23.55
C GLU A 457 -19.39 -7.34 -23.06
N ILE A 458 -19.97 -6.17 -23.35
CA ILE A 458 -19.48 -4.86 -22.88
C ILE A 458 -19.80 -4.74 -21.38
N PRO A 459 -18.79 -4.65 -20.48
CA PRO A 459 -19.04 -4.42 -19.08
C PRO A 459 -19.47 -2.97 -18.82
N ARG A 460 -20.13 -2.73 -17.69
CA ARG A 460 -20.66 -1.42 -17.29
C ARG A 460 -19.62 -0.29 -17.35
N ILE A 461 -18.36 -0.58 -17.01
CA ILE A 461 -17.26 0.40 -17.06
C ILE A 461 -17.01 0.85 -18.51
N LEU A 462 -16.96 -0.09 -19.46
CA LEU A 462 -16.78 0.22 -20.88
C LEU A 462 -18.01 0.92 -21.45
N GLU A 463 -19.20 0.46 -21.08
CA GLU A 463 -20.48 1.06 -21.47
C GLU A 463 -20.54 2.54 -21.08
N ASN A 464 -20.17 2.89 -19.85
CA ASN A 464 -20.12 4.28 -19.39
C ASN A 464 -19.21 5.15 -20.27
N ARG A 465 -18.04 4.64 -20.67
CA ARG A 465 -17.12 5.35 -21.58
C ARG A 465 -17.73 5.55 -22.96
N LEU A 466 -18.38 4.51 -23.49
CA LEU A 466 -19.06 4.57 -24.79
C LEU A 466 -20.23 5.55 -24.78
N LEU A 467 -21.02 5.59 -23.70
CA LEU A 467 -22.10 6.55 -23.53
C LEU A 467 -21.56 7.99 -23.48
N LYS A 468 -20.45 8.23 -22.78
CA LYS A 468 -19.83 9.55 -22.77
C LYS A 468 -19.26 9.95 -24.14
N GLY A 469 -18.62 9.01 -24.83
CA GLY A 469 -18.14 9.23 -26.20
C GLY A 469 -19.28 9.48 -27.19
N LEU A 470 -20.43 8.79 -27.01
CA LEU A 470 -21.63 8.99 -27.80
C LEU A 470 -22.20 10.40 -27.57
N GLU A 471 -22.34 10.83 -26.32
CA GLU A 471 -22.75 12.20 -25.94
C GLU A 471 -21.89 13.25 -26.66
N LEU A 472 -20.56 13.09 -26.59
CA LEU A 472 -19.60 13.95 -27.29
C LEU A 472 -19.77 13.92 -28.81
N SER A 473 -19.97 12.74 -29.39
CA SER A 473 -20.10 12.58 -30.85
C SER A 473 -21.36 13.25 -31.42
N GLN A 474 -22.39 13.39 -30.57
CA GLN A 474 -23.64 14.09 -30.87
C GLN A 474 -23.47 15.61 -30.71
N ALA A 475 -22.74 16.05 -29.68
CA ALA A 475 -22.41 17.46 -29.47
C ALA A 475 -21.45 18.01 -30.55
N PHE A 476 -20.56 17.18 -31.07
CA PHE A 476 -19.61 17.52 -32.13
C PHE A 476 -19.80 16.60 -33.35
N PRO A 477 -20.78 16.87 -34.23
CA PRO A 477 -21.12 15.99 -35.37
C PRO A 477 -20.01 15.80 -36.42
N GLU A 478 -19.04 16.71 -36.48
CA GLU A 478 -17.91 16.63 -37.41
C GLU A 478 -16.69 15.90 -36.82
N ALA A 479 -16.66 15.71 -35.49
CA ALA A 479 -15.55 15.04 -34.83
C ALA A 479 -15.41 13.59 -35.30
N LYS A 480 -14.18 13.12 -35.55
CA LYS A 480 -13.90 11.70 -35.69
C LYS A 480 -13.98 11.02 -34.32
N VAL A 481 -14.35 9.74 -34.31
CA VAL A 481 -14.35 8.92 -33.09
C VAL A 481 -13.32 7.83 -33.25
N ILE A 482 -12.23 7.90 -32.48
CA ILE A 482 -11.25 6.82 -32.41
C ILE A 482 -11.66 5.90 -31.25
N VAL A 483 -11.73 4.60 -31.52
CA VAL A 483 -11.89 3.57 -30.46
C VAL A 483 -10.63 2.71 -30.46
N SER A 484 -9.99 2.57 -29.30
CA SER A 484 -8.69 1.89 -29.17
C SER A 484 -8.74 0.86 -28.06
N GLY A 485 -8.31 -0.37 -28.36
CA GLY A 485 -8.31 -1.50 -27.43
C GLY A 485 -8.23 -2.86 -28.15
N GLY A 486 -7.24 -3.66 -27.77
CA GLY A 486 -7.02 -5.00 -28.32
C GLY A 486 -7.69 -6.13 -27.55
N ALA A 487 -7.51 -7.35 -28.03
CA ALA A 487 -8.00 -8.57 -27.38
C ALA A 487 -6.95 -9.10 -26.38
N VAL A 488 -6.99 -8.57 -25.15
CA VAL A 488 -5.96 -8.81 -24.12
C VAL A 488 -6.37 -9.93 -23.18
N THR A 489 -7.46 -9.77 -22.45
CA THR A 489 -7.90 -10.74 -21.43
C THR A 489 -8.81 -11.83 -21.99
N THR A 490 -9.44 -11.58 -23.14
CA THR A 490 -10.40 -12.48 -23.79
C THR A 490 -10.09 -12.59 -25.29
N PRO A 491 -10.62 -13.60 -26.01
CA PRO A 491 -10.55 -13.65 -27.48
C PRO A 491 -11.20 -12.47 -28.19
N PHE A 492 -12.03 -11.69 -27.50
CA PHE A 492 -12.87 -10.67 -28.11
C PHE A 492 -12.14 -9.34 -28.19
N ASN A 493 -12.18 -8.69 -29.36
CA ASN A 493 -11.53 -7.42 -29.59
C ASN A 493 -12.38 -6.25 -29.06
N GLU A 494 -11.81 -5.46 -28.15
CA GLU A 494 -12.51 -4.33 -27.54
C GLU A 494 -12.92 -3.28 -28.59
N ALA A 495 -12.02 -2.90 -29.50
CA ALA A 495 -12.30 -1.87 -30.52
C ALA A 495 -13.39 -2.28 -31.52
N GLU A 496 -13.49 -3.57 -31.86
CA GLU A 496 -14.58 -4.09 -32.69
C GLU A 496 -15.94 -4.01 -31.97
N ALA A 497 -15.99 -4.38 -30.68
CA ALA A 497 -17.20 -4.30 -29.87
C ALA A 497 -17.64 -2.83 -29.68
N MET A 498 -16.70 -1.93 -29.38
CA MET A 498 -16.93 -0.50 -29.26
C MET A 498 -17.46 0.11 -30.56
N THR A 499 -16.88 -0.25 -31.70
CA THR A 499 -17.34 0.20 -33.02
C THR A 499 -18.78 -0.24 -33.28
N SER A 500 -19.11 -1.50 -32.98
CA SER A 500 -20.45 -2.06 -33.17
C SER A 500 -21.48 -1.31 -32.31
N PHE A 501 -21.16 -1.09 -31.04
CA PHE A 501 -22.00 -0.32 -30.12
C PHE A 501 -22.30 1.10 -30.66
N LEU A 502 -21.27 1.84 -31.09
CA LEU A 502 -21.45 3.22 -31.58
C LEU A 502 -22.30 3.27 -32.86
N ILE A 503 -22.13 2.32 -33.78
CA ILE A 503 -22.95 2.23 -35.00
C ILE A 503 -24.41 1.95 -34.66
N GLU A 504 -24.67 1.01 -33.74
CA GLU A 504 -26.03 0.69 -33.26
C GLU A 504 -26.71 1.91 -32.61
N HIS A 505 -25.92 2.80 -32.01
CA HIS A 505 -26.39 4.05 -31.40
C HIS A 505 -26.36 5.26 -32.35
N GLY A 506 -26.16 5.05 -33.65
CA GLY A 506 -26.36 6.06 -34.69
C GLY A 506 -25.12 6.85 -35.10
N VAL A 507 -23.92 6.49 -34.64
CA VAL A 507 -22.67 7.09 -35.14
C VAL A 507 -22.34 6.50 -36.52
N SER A 508 -22.16 7.35 -37.52
CA SER A 508 -21.79 6.91 -38.88
C SER A 508 -20.45 6.17 -38.88
N LYS A 509 -20.40 5.02 -39.56
CA LYS A 509 -19.19 4.18 -39.65
C LYS A 509 -17.99 4.94 -40.21
N GLU A 510 -18.22 5.88 -41.11
CA GLU A 510 -17.19 6.72 -41.75
C GLU A 510 -16.56 7.74 -40.79
N ARG A 511 -17.20 7.98 -39.63
CA ARG A 511 -16.64 8.80 -38.53
C ARG A 511 -15.78 7.98 -37.57
N ILE A 512 -15.92 6.66 -37.56
CA ILE A 512 -15.23 5.78 -36.59
C ILE A 512 -13.91 5.31 -37.17
N ILE A 513 -12.83 5.52 -36.42
CA ILE A 513 -11.50 4.97 -36.69
C ILE A 513 -11.23 3.91 -35.63
N MET A 514 -11.03 2.67 -36.05
CA MET A 514 -10.82 1.54 -35.16
C MET A 514 -9.33 1.22 -35.02
N GLU A 515 -8.83 1.17 -33.80
CA GLU A 515 -7.47 0.77 -33.44
C GLU A 515 -7.53 -0.51 -32.58
N PRO A 516 -7.24 -1.70 -33.15
CA PRO A 516 -7.51 -2.97 -32.50
C PRO A 516 -6.30 -3.64 -31.83
N LEU A 517 -5.14 -2.97 -31.72
CA LEU A 517 -3.87 -3.57 -31.32
C LEU A 517 -3.33 -3.07 -29.98
N ALA A 518 -3.95 -2.07 -29.35
CA ALA A 518 -3.53 -1.59 -28.03
C ALA A 518 -3.60 -2.70 -26.96
N LYS A 519 -2.47 -2.94 -26.27
CA LYS A 519 -2.37 -3.93 -25.19
C LYS A 519 -2.73 -3.39 -23.80
N ASP A 520 -2.57 -2.08 -23.63
CA ASP A 520 -2.72 -1.37 -22.36
C ASP A 520 -2.91 0.14 -22.63
N THR A 521 -2.92 0.97 -21.58
CA THR A 521 -3.06 2.43 -21.73
C THR A 521 -1.97 3.04 -22.61
N VAL A 522 -0.73 2.57 -22.52
CA VAL A 522 0.38 3.02 -23.38
C VAL A 522 0.11 2.63 -24.82
N GLY A 523 -0.30 1.39 -25.05
CA GLY A 523 -0.74 0.87 -26.35
C GLY A 523 -1.79 1.75 -27.01
N ASN A 524 -2.81 2.15 -26.25
CA ASN A 524 -3.85 3.05 -26.77
C ASN A 524 -3.24 4.36 -27.29
N SER A 525 -2.37 4.98 -26.49
CA SER A 525 -1.75 6.26 -26.84
C SER A 525 -0.79 6.16 -28.03
N VAL A 526 0.14 5.19 -28.02
CA VAL A 526 1.16 5.05 -29.07
C VAL A 526 0.58 4.64 -30.41
N MET A 527 -0.54 3.91 -30.41
CA MET A 527 -1.20 3.49 -31.65
C MET A 527 -2.05 4.60 -32.27
N ILE A 528 -2.64 5.49 -31.45
CA ILE A 528 -3.43 6.61 -31.99
C ILE A 528 -2.57 7.84 -32.33
N ALA A 529 -1.44 8.06 -31.66
CA ALA A 529 -0.61 9.25 -31.90
C ALA A 529 -0.21 9.46 -33.38
N PRO A 530 0.21 8.43 -34.15
CA PRO A 530 0.44 8.57 -35.59
C PRO A 530 -0.82 8.96 -36.37
N ILE A 531 -1.99 8.42 -36.00
CA ILE A 531 -3.29 8.74 -36.63
C ILE A 531 -3.61 10.23 -36.41
N LEU A 532 -3.42 10.73 -35.20
CA LEU A 532 -3.64 12.13 -34.83
C LEU A 532 -2.74 13.06 -35.65
N LYS A 533 -1.44 12.72 -35.77
CA LYS A 533 -0.44 13.47 -36.54
C LYS A 533 -0.74 13.46 -38.05
N GLU A 534 -0.98 12.29 -38.63
CA GLU A 534 -1.24 12.14 -40.08
C GLU A 534 -2.53 12.85 -40.51
N SER A 535 -3.54 12.84 -39.64
CA SER A 535 -4.81 13.54 -39.86
C SER A 535 -4.74 15.05 -39.59
N ARG A 536 -3.65 15.51 -38.95
CA ARG A 536 -3.43 16.91 -38.55
C ARG A 536 -4.54 17.45 -37.64
N PHE A 537 -4.99 16.65 -36.68
CA PHE A 537 -5.96 17.11 -35.68
C PHE A 537 -5.29 18.06 -34.69
N GLU A 538 -5.98 19.13 -34.33
CA GLU A 538 -5.48 20.20 -33.46
C GLU A 538 -5.98 20.03 -32.02
N ASN A 539 -7.03 19.26 -31.79
CA ASN A 539 -7.59 19.00 -30.47
C ASN A 539 -8.23 17.61 -30.32
N CYS A 540 -8.12 17.00 -29.15
CA CYS A 540 -8.60 15.64 -28.86
C CYS A 540 -9.23 15.55 -27.47
N SER A 541 -10.40 14.93 -27.38
CA SER A 541 -10.98 14.51 -26.11
C SER A 541 -10.70 13.03 -25.85
N VAL A 542 -9.99 12.73 -24.75
CA VAL A 542 -9.76 11.37 -24.26
C VAL A 542 -10.88 10.97 -23.32
N VAL A 543 -11.59 9.90 -23.66
CA VAL A 543 -12.72 9.36 -22.88
C VAL A 543 -12.30 8.10 -22.15
N THR A 544 -12.32 8.14 -20.82
CA THR A 544 -12.05 7.01 -19.92
C THR A 544 -12.70 7.23 -18.55
N SER A 545 -12.49 6.33 -17.60
CA SER A 545 -12.96 6.48 -16.22
C SER A 545 -12.22 7.63 -15.52
N VAL A 546 -12.86 8.31 -14.57
CA VAL A 546 -12.34 9.56 -13.98
C VAL A 546 -11.00 9.35 -13.27
N THR A 547 -10.82 8.21 -12.60
CA THR A 547 -9.55 7.83 -11.94
C THR A 547 -8.42 7.53 -12.92
N HIS A 548 -8.75 7.11 -14.15
CA HIS A 548 -7.80 6.77 -15.22
C HIS A 548 -7.37 7.97 -16.07
N LEU A 549 -8.08 9.10 -16.00
CA LEU A 549 -7.83 10.26 -16.85
C LEU A 549 -6.39 10.80 -16.77
N PRO A 550 -5.81 11.02 -15.57
CA PRO A 550 -4.43 11.52 -15.46
C PRO A 550 -3.45 10.62 -16.22
N ARG A 551 -3.56 9.30 -16.02
CA ARG A 551 -2.72 8.31 -16.69
C ARG A 551 -2.91 8.32 -18.20
N ALA A 552 -4.15 8.32 -18.68
CA ALA A 552 -4.45 8.30 -20.11
C ALA A 552 -3.96 9.57 -20.83
N ILE A 553 -4.15 10.74 -20.21
CA ILE A 553 -3.69 12.02 -20.75
C ILE A 553 -2.16 12.07 -20.78
N MET A 554 -1.50 11.73 -19.67
CA MET A 554 -0.04 11.71 -19.62
C MET A 554 0.58 10.71 -20.61
N SER A 555 -0.05 9.55 -20.77
CA SER A 555 0.34 8.56 -21.79
C SER A 555 0.20 9.13 -23.21
N LEU A 556 -0.89 9.85 -23.51
CA LEU A 556 -1.08 10.49 -24.82
C LEU A 556 -0.08 11.62 -25.07
N ILE A 557 0.20 12.46 -24.07
CA ILE A 557 1.24 13.49 -24.15
C ILE A 557 2.58 12.86 -24.49
N GLY A 558 2.96 11.78 -23.80
CA GLY A 558 4.19 11.06 -24.08
C GLY A 558 4.26 10.48 -25.49
N ALA A 559 3.18 9.84 -25.93
CA ALA A 559 3.10 9.26 -27.27
C ALA A 559 3.12 10.31 -28.40
N LEU A 560 2.58 11.51 -28.16
CA LEU A 560 2.61 12.61 -29.11
C LEU A 560 4.01 13.25 -29.20
N ASP A 561 4.67 13.43 -28.05
CA ASP A 561 6.05 13.93 -27.97
C ASP A 561 7.02 12.97 -28.69
N SER A 562 6.85 11.65 -28.55
CA SER A 562 7.71 10.66 -29.23
C SER A 562 7.59 10.65 -30.75
N VAL A 563 6.52 11.24 -31.30
CA VAL A 563 6.30 11.44 -32.73
C VAL A 563 6.41 12.90 -33.16
N ASP A 564 6.99 13.79 -32.34
CA ASP A 564 7.14 15.23 -32.63
C ASP A 564 5.81 15.90 -33.03
N TYR A 565 4.75 15.72 -32.23
CA TYR A 565 3.43 16.31 -32.48
C TYR A 565 2.82 16.90 -31.20
N THR A 566 2.01 17.95 -31.35
CA THR A 566 1.32 18.60 -30.22
C THR A 566 -0.08 18.97 -30.65
N LEU A 567 -1.05 18.81 -29.74
CA LEU A 567 -2.45 19.17 -29.92
C LEU A 567 -3.08 19.42 -28.54
N ASP A 568 -4.23 20.09 -28.50
CA ASP A 568 -4.96 20.38 -27.25
C ASP A 568 -5.69 19.12 -26.75
N ILE A 569 -5.36 18.65 -25.54
CA ILE A 569 -5.93 17.42 -24.97
C ILE A 569 -6.93 17.75 -23.87
N TYR A 570 -8.12 17.16 -23.96
CA TYR A 570 -9.19 17.28 -22.97
C TYR A 570 -9.56 15.92 -22.38
N GLY A 571 -9.80 15.86 -21.07
CA GLY A 571 -10.30 14.64 -20.41
C GLY A 571 -11.82 14.63 -20.25
N ALA A 572 -12.46 13.51 -20.59
CA ALA A 572 -13.90 13.30 -20.39
C ALA A 572 -14.20 11.94 -19.72
N SER A 573 -15.15 11.96 -18.79
CA SER A 573 -15.68 10.76 -18.11
C SER A 573 -17.20 10.89 -17.94
N ALA A 574 -17.88 9.76 -17.75
CA ALA A 574 -19.28 9.71 -17.33
C ALA A 574 -19.45 9.95 -15.81
N GLU A 575 -18.38 9.79 -15.04
CA GLU A 575 -18.37 9.96 -13.58
C GLU A 575 -18.07 11.42 -13.21
N GLU A 576 -18.68 11.91 -12.12
CA GLU A 576 -18.39 13.24 -11.57
C GLU A 576 -17.02 13.27 -10.84
N MET A 577 -16.49 14.47 -10.66
CA MET A 577 -15.13 14.75 -10.16
C MET A 577 -14.84 14.05 -8.81
N ILE A 578 -13.69 13.39 -8.71
CA ILE A 578 -13.19 12.79 -7.47
C ILE A 578 -12.28 13.78 -6.72
N ILE A 579 -12.33 13.74 -5.39
CA ILE A 579 -11.56 14.62 -4.49
C ILE A 579 -10.05 14.25 -4.46
N ASP A 580 -9.70 12.97 -4.67
CA ASP A 580 -8.31 12.51 -4.69
C ASP A 580 -8.06 11.32 -5.65
N ILE A 581 -6.94 11.36 -6.40
CA ILE A 581 -6.51 10.26 -7.29
C ILE A 581 -5.83 9.17 -6.43
N PRO A 582 -6.28 7.90 -6.49
CA PRO A 582 -5.66 6.79 -5.77
C PRO A 582 -4.15 6.66 -6.01
N GLN A 583 -3.38 6.26 -4.99
CA GLN A 583 -1.92 6.19 -5.07
C GLN A 583 -1.41 5.24 -6.17
N ASN A 584 -2.11 4.14 -6.42
CA ASN A 584 -1.79 3.23 -7.53
C ASN A 584 -1.95 3.89 -8.91
N GLU A 585 -2.97 4.72 -9.10
CA GLU A 585 -3.16 5.48 -10.34
C GLU A 585 -2.09 6.57 -10.52
N ARG A 586 -1.65 7.18 -9.41
CA ARG A 586 -0.50 8.10 -9.44
C ARG A 586 0.77 7.37 -9.89
N ARG A 587 1.08 6.20 -9.31
CA ARG A 587 2.24 5.38 -9.72
C ARG A 587 2.21 5.06 -11.22
N LEU A 588 1.08 4.56 -11.69
CA LEU A 588 0.88 4.20 -13.08
C LEU A 588 1.00 5.41 -14.02
N THR A 589 0.62 6.62 -13.59
CA THR A 589 0.77 7.85 -14.39
C THR A 589 2.24 8.11 -14.75
N TYR A 590 3.17 7.97 -13.79
CA TYR A 590 4.61 8.09 -14.05
C TYR A 590 5.06 7.04 -15.05
N SER A 591 4.80 5.77 -14.74
CA SER A 591 5.18 4.63 -15.59
C SER A 591 4.70 4.78 -17.03
N THR A 592 3.41 5.08 -17.24
CA THR A 592 2.86 5.18 -18.59
C THR A 592 3.43 6.34 -19.38
N LEU A 593 3.73 7.48 -18.75
CA LEU A 593 4.36 8.62 -19.44
C LEU A 593 5.71 8.20 -20.01
N PHE A 594 6.60 7.68 -19.14
CA PHE A 594 7.95 7.34 -19.56
C PHE A 594 8.00 6.12 -20.48
N ARG A 595 7.00 5.22 -20.41
CA ARG A 595 6.82 4.16 -21.40
C ARG A 595 6.35 4.69 -22.75
N ALA A 596 5.42 5.64 -22.79
CA ALA A 596 4.92 6.22 -24.03
C ALA A 596 5.93 7.12 -24.75
N LEU A 597 6.85 7.72 -23.97
CA LEU A 597 7.99 8.49 -24.48
C LEU A 597 9.14 7.62 -25.00
N ASP A 598 9.07 6.30 -24.81
CA ASP A 598 10.21 5.40 -24.94
C ASP A 598 11.41 5.95 -24.13
N LEU A 599 11.24 6.24 -22.84
CA LEU A 599 12.33 6.68 -21.94
C LEU A 599 12.43 5.71 -20.76
N TYR A 600 12.62 4.43 -21.07
CA TYR A 600 12.74 3.40 -20.05
C TYR A 600 13.62 2.21 -20.49
N THR A 601 13.88 2.03 -21.78
CA THR A 601 14.74 0.95 -22.30
C THR A 601 16.20 1.39 -22.45
N LYS A 602 17.11 0.42 -22.60
CA LYS A 602 18.54 0.67 -22.82
C LYS A 602 18.79 1.56 -24.04
N ASN A 603 18.28 1.17 -25.21
CA ASN A 603 18.58 1.88 -26.45
C ASN A 603 17.98 3.27 -26.46
N ASP A 604 16.83 3.49 -25.82
CA ASP A 604 16.23 4.83 -25.86
C ASP A 604 17.02 5.83 -25.02
N LEU A 605 17.55 5.38 -23.89
CA LEU A 605 18.39 6.20 -23.01
C LEU A 605 19.81 6.39 -23.60
N GLU A 606 20.31 5.43 -24.36
CA GLU A 606 21.61 5.52 -25.04
C GLU A 606 21.51 6.26 -26.40
N SER A 607 20.36 6.19 -27.07
CA SER A 607 20.11 6.90 -28.32
C SER A 607 19.88 8.36 -28.01
N VAL A 608 20.77 9.21 -28.50
CA VAL A 608 20.68 10.66 -28.41
C VAL A 608 19.51 11.11 -29.31
N ARG A 609 18.25 10.89 -28.91
CA ARG A 609 17.11 11.65 -29.43
C ARG A 609 17.12 13.03 -28.77
N PHE A 610 18.16 13.80 -29.06
CA PHE A 610 18.15 15.26 -28.93
C PHE A 610 17.68 15.81 -30.27
N ASN A 611 16.38 16.01 -30.43
CA ASN A 611 15.93 17.07 -31.33
C ASN A 611 15.95 18.37 -30.52
N ASP A 612 17.06 19.11 -30.62
CA ASP A 612 17.22 20.49 -30.14
C ASP A 612 16.32 21.49 -30.92
N SER A 613 15.25 21.03 -31.57
CA SER A 613 14.40 21.88 -32.42
C SER A 613 12.94 21.73 -32.05
N ASN A 614 12.43 22.81 -31.45
CA ASN A 614 11.04 23.12 -31.08
C ASN A 614 10.62 22.70 -29.66
N PHE A 615 11.14 23.42 -28.67
CA PHE A 615 10.32 23.97 -27.58
C PHE A 615 10.85 25.35 -27.20
#